data_AF-A0A8J8FND5-F1
#
_entry.id   AF-A0A8J8FND5-F1
#
_cell.length_a   1.000
_cell.length_b   1.000
_cell.length_c   1.000
_cell.angle_alpha   90.00
_cell.angle_beta   90.00
_cell.angle_gamma   90.00
#
_symmetry.space_group_name_H-M   'P 1'
#
loop_
_entity.id
_entity.type
_entity.pdbx_description
1 polymer ?
#
loop_
_entity_poly.entity_id
_entity_poly.type
_entity_poly.pdbx_seq_one_letter_code
_entity_poly.pdbx_strand_id
1 'polypeptide(L)'
;MTFINEYVSENDIKKYGLEEIQLSYNPAYRKRGFSSAYKYMWTIDRERETYLMRCRSGREEFSNRVTWVMNLQGELITIETDLAGGGSHSYKEKPYIKIWDLVSIESSAHIQVEHQSIIQLLKEALMIYGDSGANSYVDDVIVKFNF
;
A
#
# COMPACT_ATOMS: atom_id res chain seq x y z
N MET A 1 11.91 -6.17 -12.97
CA MET A 1 10.98 -5.94 -11.85
C MET A 1 11.29 -4.57 -11.30
N THR A 2 10.48 -3.59 -11.65
CA THR A 2 10.75 -2.18 -11.34
C THR A 2 9.43 -1.54 -10.94
N PHE A 3 9.04 -1.76 -9.68
CA PHE A 3 7.95 -1.00 -9.09
C PHE A 3 8.27 0.49 -9.17
N ILE A 4 7.25 1.31 -9.43
CA ILE A 4 7.33 2.77 -9.41
C ILE A 4 6.17 3.36 -8.62
N ASN A 5 6.42 4.47 -7.93
CA ASN A 5 5.36 5.26 -7.31
C ASN A 5 4.81 6.25 -8.32
N GLU A 6 3.49 6.28 -8.46
CA GLU A 6 2.84 7.26 -9.32
C GLU A 6 1.42 7.59 -8.84
N TYR A 7 0.93 8.74 -9.29
CA TYR A 7 -0.48 9.05 -9.23
C TYR A 7 -1.20 8.28 -10.33
N VAL A 8 -2.32 7.66 -9.98
CA VAL A 8 -3.05 6.79 -10.91
C VAL A 8 -3.78 7.63 -11.95
N SER A 9 -3.68 7.22 -13.21
CA SER A 9 -4.42 7.86 -14.32
C SER A 9 -5.92 7.58 -14.24
N GLU A 10 -6.76 8.44 -14.83
CA GLU A 10 -8.22 8.20 -14.89
C GLU A 10 -8.57 6.88 -15.60
N ASN A 11 -7.79 6.50 -16.62
CA ASN A 11 -7.97 5.25 -17.34
C ASN A 11 -7.69 4.04 -16.44
N ASP A 12 -6.61 4.09 -15.66
CA ASP A 12 -6.26 3.03 -14.71
C ASP A 12 -7.27 2.95 -13.55
N ILE A 13 -7.74 4.09 -13.03
CA ILE A 13 -8.80 4.11 -12.00
C ILE A 13 -10.04 3.35 -12.47
N LYS A 14 -10.45 3.56 -13.72
CA LYS A 14 -11.58 2.84 -14.34
C LYS A 14 -11.24 1.38 -14.62
N LYS A 15 -10.07 1.10 -15.20
CA LYS A 15 -9.62 -0.27 -15.55
C LYS A 15 -9.63 -1.20 -14.33
N TYR A 16 -9.11 -0.73 -13.21
CA TYR A 16 -8.95 -1.52 -11.99
C TYR A 16 -10.07 -1.31 -10.96
N GLY A 17 -11.07 -0.48 -11.27
CA GLY A 17 -12.19 -0.21 -10.35
C GLY A 17 -11.74 0.35 -8.99
N LEU A 18 -10.67 1.17 -8.97
CA LEU A 18 -10.03 1.62 -7.73
C LEU A 18 -10.98 2.40 -6.81
N GLU A 19 -11.99 3.06 -7.38
CA GLU A 19 -13.01 3.76 -6.61
C GLU A 19 -13.83 2.80 -5.75
N GLU A 20 -14.37 1.73 -6.32
CA GLU A 20 -15.14 0.74 -5.55
C GLU A 20 -14.27 0.01 -4.53
N ILE A 21 -13.01 -0.28 -4.87
CA ILE A 21 -12.04 -0.81 -3.91
C ILE A 21 -11.89 0.17 -2.74
N GLN A 22 -11.60 1.45 -3.00
CA GLN A 22 -11.41 2.42 -1.92
C GLN A 22 -12.66 2.61 -1.06
N LEU A 23 -13.85 2.57 -1.68
CA LEU A 23 -15.15 2.68 -1.00
C LEU A 23 -15.49 1.44 -0.16
N SER A 24 -14.99 0.24 -0.50
CA SER A 24 -15.18 -0.96 0.32
C SER A 24 -14.43 -0.85 1.65
N TYR A 25 -13.21 -0.31 1.64
CA TYR A 25 -12.42 -0.05 2.86
C TYR A 25 -12.86 1.20 3.62
N ASN A 26 -13.52 2.15 2.93
CA ASN A 26 -13.92 3.44 3.51
C ASN A 26 -15.38 3.79 3.15
N PRO A 27 -16.36 3.03 3.67
CA PRO A 27 -17.77 3.19 3.27
C PRO A 27 -18.35 4.57 3.60
N ALA A 28 -17.74 5.30 4.54
CA ALA A 28 -18.13 6.68 4.88
C ALA A 28 -18.02 7.64 3.67
N TYR A 29 -17.11 7.38 2.72
CA TYR A 29 -16.98 8.20 1.51
C TYR A 29 -18.10 7.98 0.50
N ARG A 30 -18.88 6.87 0.56
CA ARG A 30 -20.03 6.68 -0.34
C ARG A 30 -21.06 7.81 -0.22
N LYS A 31 -21.24 8.36 0.99
CA LYS A 31 -22.17 9.47 1.26
C LYS A 31 -21.53 10.84 1.11
N ARG A 32 -20.25 10.96 1.48
CA ARG A 32 -19.54 12.26 1.54
C ARG A 32 -18.88 12.63 0.21
N GLY A 33 -18.66 11.66 -0.67
CA GLY A 33 -17.74 11.79 -1.79
C GLY A 33 -16.28 11.83 -1.35
N PHE A 34 -15.38 11.67 -2.31
CA PHE A 34 -13.97 11.98 -2.12
C PHE A 34 -13.77 13.50 -2.18
N SER A 35 -12.79 14.01 -1.42
CA SER A 35 -12.35 15.40 -1.54
C SER A 35 -11.85 15.67 -2.97
N SER A 36 -12.03 16.89 -3.49
CA SER A 36 -11.46 17.29 -4.78
C SER A 36 -9.91 17.24 -4.80
N ALA A 37 -9.29 17.27 -3.63
CA ALA A 37 -7.83 17.10 -3.47
C ALA A 37 -7.39 15.63 -3.39
N TYR A 38 -8.33 14.68 -3.33
CA TYR A 38 -8.01 13.26 -3.26
C TYR A 38 -7.42 12.78 -4.58
N LYS A 39 -6.27 12.12 -4.51
CA LYS A 39 -5.62 11.49 -5.66
C LYS A 39 -5.33 10.04 -5.32
N TYR A 40 -5.72 9.14 -6.21
CA TYR A 40 -5.28 7.75 -6.13
C TYR A 40 -3.79 7.70 -6.38
N MET A 41 -3.09 6.92 -5.56
CA MET A 41 -1.67 6.68 -5.70
C MET A 41 -1.41 5.22 -5.40
N TRP A 42 -0.45 4.65 -6.11
CA TRP A 42 -0.06 3.27 -5.97
C TRP A 42 1.44 3.11 -6.20
N THR A 43 1.92 1.92 -5.93
CA THR A 43 3.24 1.45 -6.30
C THR A 43 3.03 0.30 -7.29
N ILE A 44 3.32 0.51 -8.57
CA ILE A 44 2.95 -0.41 -9.66
C ILE A 44 4.18 -0.95 -10.39
N ASP A 45 4.18 -2.25 -10.66
CA ASP A 45 4.99 -2.90 -11.69
C ASP A 45 4.11 -3.06 -12.94
N ARG A 46 4.40 -2.24 -13.96
CA ARG A 46 3.62 -2.20 -15.21
C ARG A 46 3.84 -3.44 -16.08
N GLU A 47 4.99 -4.10 -16.00
CA GLU A 47 5.29 -5.31 -16.79
C GLU A 47 4.43 -6.49 -16.31
N ARG A 48 4.15 -6.53 -15.01
CA ARG A 48 3.37 -7.59 -14.36
C ARG A 48 1.90 -7.24 -14.16
N GLU A 49 1.52 -6.00 -14.44
CA GLU A 49 0.23 -5.42 -14.08
C GLU A 49 -0.10 -5.63 -12.59
N THR A 50 0.91 -5.50 -11.73
CA THR A 50 0.80 -5.71 -10.28
C THR A 50 0.98 -4.38 -9.56
N TYR A 51 0.08 -4.05 -8.65
CA TYR A 51 0.20 -2.83 -7.86
C TYR A 51 -0.04 -3.06 -6.36
N LEU A 52 0.50 -2.18 -5.55
CA LEU A 52 0.20 -2.01 -4.14
C LEU A 52 -0.44 -0.65 -3.91
N MET A 53 -1.59 -0.61 -3.25
CA MET A 53 -2.30 0.61 -2.91
C MET A 53 -2.61 0.65 -1.41
N ARG A 54 -2.34 1.79 -0.78
CA ARG A 54 -2.75 2.04 0.61
C ARG A 54 -4.23 2.41 0.65
N CYS A 55 -5.06 1.59 1.28
CA CYS A 55 -6.51 1.81 1.32
C CYS A 55 -6.99 2.46 2.60
N ARG A 56 -6.42 2.07 3.75
CA ARG A 56 -6.86 2.53 5.06
C ARG A 56 -5.68 2.60 6.04
N SER A 57 -5.78 3.52 6.98
CA SER A 57 -4.96 3.51 8.19
C SER A 57 -5.87 3.27 9.38
N GLY A 58 -5.39 2.49 10.34
CA GLY A 58 -6.08 2.31 11.60
C GLY A 58 -6.15 3.63 12.38
N ARG A 59 -6.93 3.60 13.46
CA ARG A 59 -7.16 4.76 14.34
C ARG A 59 -6.91 4.31 15.77
N GLU A 60 -6.68 5.28 16.65
CA GLU A 60 -6.56 5.05 18.09
C GLU A 60 -5.49 3.99 18.39
N GLU A 61 -5.85 2.87 19.03
CA GLU A 61 -4.94 1.78 19.38
C GLU A 61 -4.32 1.07 18.17
N PHE A 62 -4.93 1.20 16.98
CA PHE A 62 -4.42 0.68 15.71
C PHE A 62 -3.85 1.78 14.81
N SER A 63 -3.50 2.95 15.35
CA SER A 63 -2.98 4.08 14.55
C SER A 63 -1.69 3.77 13.78
N ASN A 64 -0.93 2.74 14.21
CA ASN A 64 0.24 2.23 13.52
C ASN A 64 -0.10 1.21 12.41
N ARG A 65 -1.35 0.74 12.33
CA ARG A 65 -1.81 -0.23 11.33
C ARG A 65 -2.12 0.41 9.99
N VAL A 66 -1.70 -0.24 8.92
CA VAL A 66 -2.01 0.13 7.54
C VAL A 66 -2.59 -1.07 6.81
N THR A 67 -3.73 -0.85 6.16
CA THR A 67 -4.37 -1.81 5.27
C THR A 67 -3.99 -1.47 3.84
N TRP A 68 -3.42 -2.45 3.16
CA TRP A 68 -3.01 -2.41 1.77
C TRP A 68 -3.89 -3.31 0.94
N VAL A 69 -4.03 -2.96 -0.33
CA VAL A 69 -4.55 -3.85 -1.38
C VAL A 69 -3.46 -4.05 -2.39
N MET A 70 -3.10 -5.31 -2.60
CA MET A 70 -2.22 -5.74 -3.67
C MET A 70 -3.06 -6.38 -4.78
N ASN A 71 -2.88 -5.96 -6.02
CA ASN A 71 -3.44 -6.64 -7.18
C ASN A 71 -2.38 -7.52 -7.82
N LEU A 72 -2.67 -8.82 -7.94
CA LEU A 72 -1.87 -9.78 -8.69
C LEU A 72 -2.67 -10.26 -9.90
N GLN A 73 -2.38 -9.72 -11.08
CA GLN A 73 -3.01 -10.14 -12.35
C GLN A 73 -4.56 -10.09 -12.31
N GLY A 74 -5.12 -9.08 -11.66
CA GLY A 74 -6.58 -8.91 -11.52
C GLY A 74 -7.14 -9.40 -10.19
N GLU A 75 -6.43 -10.25 -9.46
CA GLU A 75 -6.86 -10.74 -8.14
C GLU A 75 -6.43 -9.79 -7.03
N LEU A 76 -7.33 -9.52 -6.08
CA LEU A 76 -7.09 -8.60 -4.97
C LEU A 76 -6.74 -9.36 -3.70
N ILE A 77 -5.63 -8.95 -3.08
CA ILE A 77 -5.14 -9.45 -1.81
C ILE A 77 -5.12 -8.30 -0.82
N THR A 78 -5.79 -8.48 0.30
CA THR A 78 -5.78 -7.54 1.42
C THR A 78 -4.63 -7.90 2.35
N ILE A 79 -3.82 -6.91 2.69
CA ILE A 79 -2.66 -7.12 3.55
C ILE A 79 -2.72 -6.08 4.66
N GLU A 80 -2.56 -6.52 5.91
CA GLU A 80 -2.40 -5.61 7.04
C GLU A 80 -0.95 -5.65 7.53
N THR A 81 -0.39 -4.46 7.77
CA THR A 81 0.92 -4.29 8.38
C THR A 81 0.87 -3.28 9.49
N ASP A 82 1.70 -3.46 10.52
CA ASP A 82 1.90 -2.48 11.56
C ASP A 82 3.25 -1.77 11.37
N LEU A 83 3.29 -0.47 11.63
CA LEU A 83 4.56 0.23 11.84
C LEU A 83 5.15 -0.24 13.17
N ALA A 84 6.28 -0.93 13.07
CA ALA A 84 6.99 -1.46 14.23
C ALA A 84 7.72 -0.36 15.01
N GLY A 85 7.97 -0.61 16.29
CA GLY A 85 8.86 0.23 17.08
C GLY A 85 10.31 0.18 16.56
N GLY A 86 11.07 1.26 16.77
CA GLY A 86 12.49 1.35 16.39
C GLY A 86 12.77 1.93 15.00
N GLY A 87 11.72 2.35 14.27
CA GLY A 87 11.86 3.25 13.12
C GLY A 87 12.02 4.72 13.53
N SER A 88 12.11 5.61 12.54
CA SER A 88 12.20 7.05 12.78
C SER A 88 10.86 7.63 13.20
N HIS A 89 10.89 8.53 14.19
CA HIS A 89 9.73 9.24 14.71
C HIS A 89 9.60 10.66 14.15
N SER A 90 10.66 11.17 13.50
CA SER A 90 10.70 12.48 12.86
C SER A 90 11.34 12.43 11.49
N TYR A 91 10.83 13.23 10.54
CA TYR A 91 11.45 13.42 9.22
C TYR A 91 12.82 14.10 9.26
N LYS A 92 13.23 14.62 10.44
CA LYS A 92 14.58 15.17 10.66
C LYS A 92 15.63 14.09 10.89
N GLU A 93 15.22 12.86 11.24
CA GLU A 93 16.14 11.76 11.43
C GLU A 93 16.68 11.28 10.08
N LYS A 94 18.00 11.12 10.00
CA LYS A 94 18.72 10.68 8.81
C LYS A 94 19.67 9.54 9.18
N PRO A 95 19.53 8.33 8.59
CA PRO A 95 18.51 7.98 7.60
C PRO A 95 17.09 7.95 8.21
N TYR A 96 16.08 8.20 7.39
CA TYR A 96 14.68 8.04 7.80
C TYR A 96 14.29 6.57 7.63
N ILE A 97 13.94 5.91 8.73
CA ILE A 97 13.74 4.45 8.76
C ILE A 97 12.26 4.12 8.98
N LYS A 98 11.72 3.21 8.16
CA LYS A 98 10.42 2.56 8.38
C LYS A 98 10.64 1.08 8.61
N ILE A 99 9.99 0.53 9.62
CA ILE A 99 10.03 -0.90 9.93
C ILE A 99 8.59 -1.41 9.92
N TRP A 100 8.32 -2.44 9.13
CA TRP A 100 7.00 -3.03 9.00
C TRP A 100 6.95 -4.43 9.61
N ASP A 101 5.89 -4.66 10.39
CA ASP A 101 5.47 -5.98 10.86
C ASP A 101 4.29 -6.45 9.99
N LEU A 102 4.29 -7.71 9.57
CA LEU A 102 3.16 -8.31 8.87
C LEU A 102 2.12 -8.77 9.90
N VAL A 103 0.87 -8.35 9.72
CA VAL A 103 -0.23 -8.72 10.59
C VAL A 103 -1.04 -9.85 9.97
N SER A 104 -1.50 -9.66 8.73
CA SER A 104 -2.32 -10.64 8.02
C SER A 104 -2.20 -10.49 6.51
N ILE A 105 -2.43 -11.60 5.82
CA ILE A 105 -2.61 -11.67 4.37
C ILE A 105 -3.93 -12.40 4.14
N GLU A 106 -4.90 -11.69 3.60
CA GLU A 106 -6.21 -12.22 3.22
C GLU A 106 -6.32 -12.20 1.70
N SER A 107 -6.41 -13.39 1.12
CA SER A 107 -6.59 -13.57 -0.32
C SER A 107 -8.05 -13.86 -0.64
N SER A 108 -8.51 -13.44 -1.82
CA SER A 108 -9.69 -14.05 -2.43
C SER A 108 -9.47 -15.56 -2.56
N ALA A 109 -10.54 -16.35 -2.40
CA ALA A 109 -10.47 -17.82 -2.30
C ALA A 109 -9.94 -18.54 -3.57
N HIS A 110 -9.62 -17.80 -4.63
CA HIS A 110 -9.28 -18.33 -5.95
C HIS A 110 -7.77 -18.31 -6.27
N ILE A 111 -6.93 -17.78 -5.37
CA ILE A 111 -5.49 -17.63 -5.63
C ILE A 111 -4.70 -18.84 -5.10
N GLN A 112 -4.01 -19.55 -5.99
CA GLN A 112 -2.95 -20.52 -5.66
C GLN A 112 -1.56 -19.89 -5.83
N VAL A 113 -1.36 -18.68 -5.30
CA VAL A 113 -0.03 -18.06 -5.24
C VAL A 113 0.57 -18.43 -3.90
N GLU A 114 1.82 -18.87 -3.92
CA GLU A 114 2.54 -19.19 -2.70
C GLU A 114 2.66 -17.95 -1.82
N HIS A 115 2.35 -18.10 -0.53
CA HIS A 115 2.42 -17.03 0.47
C HIS A 115 3.78 -16.32 0.48
N GLN A 116 4.87 -17.06 0.23
CA GLN A 116 6.22 -16.52 0.10
C GLN A 116 6.37 -15.55 -1.08
N SER A 117 5.71 -15.83 -2.21
CA SER A 117 5.73 -14.96 -3.38
C SER A 117 4.99 -13.65 -3.12
N ILE A 118 3.87 -13.69 -2.39
CA ILE A 118 3.13 -12.49 -1.97
C ILE A 118 3.99 -11.62 -1.04
N ILE A 119 4.63 -12.24 -0.04
CA ILE A 119 5.52 -11.53 0.88
C ILE A 119 6.68 -10.86 0.13
N GLN A 120 7.30 -11.56 -0.83
CA GLN A 120 8.40 -11.01 -1.60
C GLN A 120 7.97 -9.80 -2.43
N LEU A 121 6.84 -9.89 -3.13
CA LEU A 121 6.28 -8.77 -3.90
C LEU A 121 5.89 -7.60 -2.99
N LEU A 122 5.34 -7.90 -1.81
CA LEU A 122 5.00 -6.87 -0.81
C LEU A 122 6.25 -6.12 -0.36
N LYS A 123 7.34 -6.83 -0.05
CA LYS A 123 8.61 -6.21 0.35
C LYS A 123 9.16 -5.32 -0.75
N GLU A 124 9.18 -5.81 -1.99
CA GLU A 124 9.62 -5.04 -3.16
C GLU A 124 8.81 -3.76 -3.35
N ALA A 125 7.48 -3.86 -3.32
CA ALA A 125 6.60 -2.71 -3.44
C ALA A 125 6.76 -1.73 -2.26
N LEU A 126 6.87 -2.22 -1.02
CA LEU A 126 7.04 -1.36 0.17
C LEU A 126 8.39 -0.64 0.19
N MET A 127 9.46 -1.26 -0.31
CA MET A 127 10.76 -0.59 -0.47
C MET A 127 10.66 0.62 -1.42
N ILE A 128 9.91 0.49 -2.52
CA ILE A 128 9.68 1.61 -3.44
C ILE A 128 8.68 2.62 -2.87
N TYR A 129 7.61 2.16 -2.22
CA TYR A 129 6.63 3.02 -1.56
C TYR A 129 7.28 3.96 -0.54
N GLY A 130 8.29 3.47 0.20
CA GLY A 130 9.04 4.28 1.16
C GLY A 130 8.15 4.74 2.34
N ASP A 131 7.92 6.04 2.44
CA ASP A 131 7.07 6.63 3.48
C ASP A 131 5.61 6.85 3.03
N SER A 132 5.43 7.47 1.87
CA SER A 132 4.13 7.95 1.39
C SER A 132 3.91 7.80 -0.12
N GLY A 133 4.62 6.86 -0.75
CA GLY A 133 4.47 6.56 -2.17
C GLY A 133 4.74 7.78 -3.05
N ALA A 134 3.84 8.05 -4.00
CA ALA A 134 3.94 9.19 -4.92
C ALA A 134 3.87 10.56 -4.23
N ASN A 135 3.44 10.60 -2.96
CA ASN A 135 3.35 11.79 -2.14
C ASN A 135 4.46 11.86 -1.08
N SER A 136 5.57 11.13 -1.25
CA SER A 136 6.70 11.18 -0.32
C SER A 136 7.36 12.56 -0.29
N TYR A 137 7.69 13.05 0.91
CA TYR A 137 8.44 14.29 1.16
C TYR A 137 9.87 14.01 1.65
N VAL A 138 10.25 12.74 1.72
CA VAL A 138 11.54 12.30 2.23
C VAL A 138 12.20 11.41 1.22
N ASP A 139 13.41 11.82 0.83
CA ASP A 139 14.32 11.03 0.01
C ASP A 139 15.07 10.01 0.88
N ASP A 140 15.54 8.93 0.25
CA ASP A 140 16.39 7.89 0.85
C ASP A 140 15.80 7.22 2.10
N VAL A 141 14.50 6.89 2.05
CA VAL A 141 13.83 6.12 3.11
C VAL A 141 14.40 4.70 3.15
N ILE A 142 14.91 4.29 4.32
CA ILE A 142 15.32 2.91 4.56
C ILE A 142 14.11 2.13 5.07
N VAL A 143 13.60 1.22 4.25
CA VAL A 143 12.50 0.33 4.63
C VAL A 143 13.06 -1.02 5.10
N LYS A 144 12.59 -1.49 6.25
CA LYS A 144 12.96 -2.78 6.86
C LYS A 144 11.69 -3.58 7.19
N PHE A 145 11.86 -4.89 7.36
CA PHE A 145 10.78 -5.84 7.61
C PHE A 145 11.18 -6.82 8.71
N ASN A 146 10.26 -7.16 9.61
CA ASN A 146 10.45 -8.20 10.63
C ASN A 146 9.79 -9.55 10.24
N PHE A 147 9.34 -9.66 9.00
CA PHE A 147 8.77 -10.86 8.37
C PHE A 147 9.49 -11.12 7.05
#